data_AF-A0A0M8QJC8-F1
#
_entry.id   AF-A0A0M8QJC8-F1
#
_cell.length_a   1.000
_cell.length_b   1.000
_cell.length_c   1.000
_cell.angle_alpha   90.00
_cell.angle_beta   90.00
_cell.angle_gamma   90.00
#
_symmetry.space_group_name_H-M   'P 1'
#
loop_
_entity.id
_entity.type
_entity.pdbx_description
1 polymer ?
#
loop_
_entity_poly.entity_id
_entity_poly.type
_entity_poly.pdbx_seq_one_letter_code
_entity_poly.pdbx_strand_id
1 'polypeptide(L)' 'MTGPDSSQRADLEKAVRTYGGYWDTERGLRALRDAGHDLQEKRTRQIPRDLASEGLLVKVEDWPVRYRTVQAH' A
#
# COMPACT_ATOMS: atom_id res chain seq x y z
N MET A 1 -10.47 11.33 -14.90
CA MET A 1 -9.52 12.22 -14.20
C MET A 1 -8.56 11.34 -13.41
N THR A 2 -7.40 10.99 -13.96
CA THR A 2 -6.36 10.23 -13.24
C THR A 2 -5.50 11.22 -12.48
N GLY A 3 -5.88 11.50 -11.24
CA GLY A 3 -5.07 12.32 -10.33
C GLY A 3 -3.79 11.60 -9.89
N PRO A 4 -2.86 12.31 -9.22
CA PRO A 4 -1.61 11.73 -8.69
C PRO A 4 -1.83 10.46 -7.83
N ASP A 5 -3.02 10.33 -7.24
CA ASP A 5 -3.49 9.17 -6.49
C ASP A 5 -3.48 7.86 -7.31
N SER A 6 -3.73 7.91 -8.63
CA SER A 6 -3.74 6.71 -9.47
C SER A 6 -2.33 6.16 -9.77
N SER A 7 -1.32 7.02 -9.88
CA SER A 7 0.06 6.58 -10.12
C SER A 7 0.68 6.01 -8.85
N GLN A 8 0.46 6.69 -7.71
CA GLN A 8 0.88 6.21 -6.39
C GLN A 8 0.30 4.83 -6.08
N ARG A 9 -0.99 4.62 -6.36
CA ARG A 9 -1.64 3.33 -6.18
C ARG A 9 -1.02 2.24 -7.05
N ALA A 10 -0.77 2.52 -8.33
CA ALA A 10 -0.16 1.54 -9.24
C ALA A 10 1.27 1.15 -8.82
N ASP A 11 2.07 2.12 -8.38
CA ASP A 11 3.42 1.86 -7.88
C ASP A 11 3.39 1.05 -6.58
N LEU A 12 2.47 1.36 -5.65
CA LEU A 12 2.33 0.58 -4.43
C LEU A 12 1.82 -0.85 -4.72
N GLU A 13 0.87 -1.01 -5.63
CA GLU A 13 0.40 -2.33 -6.06
C GLU A 13 1.56 -3.16 -6.63
N LYS A 14 2.37 -2.56 -7.50
CA LYS A 14 3.56 -3.21 -8.06
C LYS A 14 4.52 -3.63 -6.95
N ALA A 15 4.77 -2.78 -5.96
CA ALA A 15 5.62 -3.09 -4.83
C ALA A 15 5.03 -4.22 -3.96
N VAL A 16 3.73 -4.20 -3.68
CA VAL A 16 2.99 -5.25 -2.96
C VAL A 16 3.15 -6.60 -3.64
N ARG A 17 2.95 -6.65 -4.96
CA ARG A 17 3.11 -7.87 -5.75
C ARG A 17 4.57 -8.34 -5.83
N THR A 18 5.53 -7.41 -5.89
CA THR A 18 6.96 -7.73 -6.03
C THR A 18 7.57 -8.24 -4.73
N TYR A 19 7.31 -7.56 -3.62
CA TYR A 19 7.97 -7.83 -2.34
C TYR A 19 7.19 -8.75 -1.42
N GLY A 20 5.86 -8.87 -1.61
CA GLY A 20 5.00 -9.72 -0.78
C GLY A 20 5.09 -9.43 0.73
N GLY A 21 4.52 -10.35 1.52
CA GLY A 21 4.66 -10.37 2.98
C GLY A 21 3.75 -9.38 3.71
N TYR A 22 4.27 -8.78 4.79
CA TYR A 22 3.51 -7.88 5.67
C TYR A 22 3.71 -6.42 5.28
N TRP A 23 2.62 -5.67 5.26
CA TRP A 23 2.57 -4.28 4.88
C TRP A 23 1.96 -3.47 6.01
N ASP A 24 2.77 -2.61 6.60
CA ASP A 24 2.33 -1.56 7.51
C ASP A 24 2.40 -0.19 6.81
N THR A 25 1.99 0.87 7.51
CA THR A 25 1.96 2.23 6.95
C THR A 25 3.36 2.73 6.58
N GLU A 26 4.38 2.40 7.37
CA GLU A 26 5.76 2.84 7.12
C GLU A 26 6.38 2.12 5.94
N ARG A 27 6.12 0.82 5.79
CA ARG A 27 6.54 0.05 4.60
C ARG A 27 5.88 0.60 3.33
N GLY A 28 4.60 0.96 3.40
CA GLY A 28 3.88 1.62 2.30
C GLY A 28 4.50 2.97 1.92
N LEU A 29 4.78 3.82 2.92
CA LEU A 29 5.49 5.09 2.73
C LEU A 29 6.84 4.89 2.05
N ARG A 30 7.63 3.93 2.52
CA ARG A 30 8.97 3.66 2.00
C ARG A 30 8.94 3.20 0.54
N ALA A 31 8.02 2.32 0.19
CA ALA A 31 7.85 1.86 -1.20
C ALA A 31 7.44 3.00 -2.13
N LEU A 32 6.57 3.90 -1.68
CA LEU A 32 6.14 5.07 -2.45
C LEU A 32 7.27 6.09 -2.62
N ARG A 33 8.05 6.33 -1.56
CA ARG A 33 9.25 7.18 -1.63
C ARG A 33 10.30 6.61 -2.59
N ASP A 34 10.52 5.30 -2.57
CA ASP A 34 11.42 4.61 -3.50
C ASP A 34 10.96 4.75 -4.96
N ALA A 35 9.64 4.77 -5.19
CA ALA A 35 9.03 5.08 -6.48
C ALA A 35 9.01 6.58 -6.85
N GLY A 36 9.58 7.46 -6.01
CA GLY A 36 9.68 8.90 -6.27
C GLY A 36 8.48 9.73 -5.82
N HIS A 37 7.56 9.16 -5.03
CA HIS A 37 6.41 9.87 -4.48
C HIS A 37 6.71 10.37 -3.05
N ASP A 38 6.67 11.70 -2.84
CA ASP A 38 6.73 12.28 -1.50
C ASP A 38 5.30 12.47 -0.97
N LEU A 39 4.92 11.64 0.00
CA LEU A 39 3.55 11.55 0.51
C LEU A 39 3.41 12.11 1.92
N GLN A 40 2.34 12.86 2.12
CA GLN A 40 1.87 13.30 3.44
C GLN A 40 1.19 12.12 4.18
N GLU A 41 1.52 11.91 5.46
CA GLU A 41 1.07 10.77 6.29
C GLU A 41 -0.44 10.48 6.23
N LYS A 42 -1.28 11.51 6.09
CA LYS A 42 -2.74 11.35 6.00
C LYS A 42 -3.19 10.55 4.77
N ARG A 43 -2.54 10.75 3.62
CA ARG A 43 -2.87 10.00 2.38
C ARG A 43 -2.37 8.57 2.48
N THR A 44 -1.27 8.33 3.19
CA THR A 44 -0.67 7.00 3.28
C THR A 44 -1.49 5.99 4.08
N ARG A 45 -2.42 6.43 4.93
CA ARG A 45 -3.38 5.51 5.57
C ARG A 45 -4.54 5.10 4.66
N GLN A 46 -4.85 5.91 3.64
CA GLN A 46 -5.92 5.59 2.70
C GLN A 46 -5.49 4.54 1.68
N ILE A 47 -4.28 4.63 1.16
CA ILE A 47 -3.80 3.74 0.09
C ILE A 47 -3.80 2.24 0.49
N PRO A 48 -3.25 1.80 1.65
CA PRO A 48 -3.29 0.39 2.04
C PRO A 48 -4.72 -0.07 2.41
N ARG A 49 -5.60 0.86 2.80
CA ARG A 49 -7.03 0.56 2.99
C ARG A 49 -7.74 0.33 1.67
N ASP A 50 -7.46 1.12 0.65
CA ASP A 50 -7.97 0.95 -0.71
C ASP A 50 -7.52 -0.41 -1.29
N LEU A 51 -6.23 -0.71 -1.18
CA LEU A 51 -5.68 -2.01 -1.60
C LEU A 51 -6.30 -3.19 -0.83
N ALA A 52 -6.68 -3.00 0.42
CA ALA A 52 -7.40 -4.02 1.18
C ALA A 52 -8.85 -4.18 0.73
N SER A 53 -9.53 -3.09 0.39
CA SER A 53 -10.87 -3.12 -0.23
C SER A 53 -10.87 -3.81 -1.60
N GLU A 54 -9.75 -3.78 -2.32
CA GLU A 54 -9.57 -4.50 -3.58
C GLU A 54 -9.14 -5.97 -3.43
N GLY A 55 -8.87 -6.43 -2.21
CA GLY A 55 -8.47 -7.80 -1.94
C GLY A 55 -6.99 -8.12 -2.24
N LEU A 56 -6.16 -7.10 -2.51
CA LEU A 56 -4.70 -7.28 -2.66
C LEU A 56 -4.01 -7.41 -1.29
N LEU A 57 -4.58 -6.76 -0.29
CA LEU A 57 -4.14 -6.79 1.10
C LEU A 57 -5.27 -7.32 1.99
N VAL A 58 -4.91 -8.05 3.04
CA VAL A 58 -5.83 -8.43 4.11
C VAL A 58 -5.32 -7.83 5.41
N LYS A 59 -6.18 -7.10 6.12
CA LYS A 59 -5.85 -6.59 7.44
C LYS A 59 -5.69 -7.76 8.41
N VAL A 60 -4.53 -7.84 9.06
CA VAL A 60 -4.18 -8.92 10.01
C VAL A 60 -4.07 -8.44 11.45
N GLU A 61 -3.74 -7.16 11.67
CA GLU A 61 -3.74 -6.53 13.01
C GLU A 61 -4.36 -5.13 12.94
N ASP A 62 -5.05 -4.74 14.01
CA ASP A 62 -5.68 -3.41 14.15
C ASP A 62 -4.76 -2.38 14.81
N TRP A 63 -3.84 -2.81 15.69
CA TRP A 63 -2.91 -1.90 16.36
C TRP A 63 -1.61 -2.60 16.78
N PRO A 64 -0.45 -2.23 16.20
CA PRO A 64 -0.29 -1.36 15.04
C PRO A 64 -0.92 -1.98 13.78
N VAL A 65 -1.51 -1.15 12.92
CA VAL A 65 -2.20 -1.63 11.71
C VAL A 65 -1.20 -2.38 10.81
N ARG A 66 -1.49 -3.67 10.57
CA ARG A 66 -0.75 -4.49 9.61
C ARG A 66 -1.68 -5.15 8.63
N TYR A 67 -1.20 -5.21 7.40
CA TYR A 67 -1.79 -5.92 6.29
C TYR A 67 -0.86 -7.05 5.87
N ARG A 68 -1.41 -8.09 5.26
CA ARG A 68 -0.66 -9.15 4.60
C ARG A 68 -1.07 -9.19 3.14
N THR A 69 -0.10 -9.41 2.25
CA THR A 69 -0.38 -9.63 0.83
C THR A 69 -1.19 -10.90 0.64
N VAL A 70 -2.29 -10.78 -0.11
CA VAL A 70 -2.99 -11.95 -0.64
C VAL A 70 -2.13 -12.44 -1.80
N GLN A 71 -1.27 -13.43 -1.57
CA GLN A 71 -0.51 -14.04 -2.66
C GLN A 71 -1.52 -14.66 -3.63
N ALA A 72 -1.69 -14.04 -4.80
CA ALA A 72 -2.26 -14.70 -5.95
C ALA A 72 -1.25 -15.76 -6.38
N HIS A 73 -1.64 -17.02 -6.20
CA HIS A 73 -0.86 -18.21 -6.52
C HIS A 73 -0.75 -18.42 -8.04
#